data_AF-A0A6B3P443-F1
#
_entry.id   AF-A0A6B3P443-F1
#
_cell.length_a   1.000
_cell.length_b   1.000
_cell.length_c   1.000
_cell.angle_alpha   90.00
_cell.angle_beta   90.00
_cell.angle_gamma   90.00
#
_symmetry.space_group_name_H-M   'P 1'
#
loop_
_entity.id
_entity.type
_entity.pdbx_description
1 polymer ?
#
loop_
_entity_poly.entity_id
_entity_poly.type
_entity_poly.pdbx_seq_one_letter_code
_entity_poly.pdbx_strand_id
1 'polypeptide(L)'
;MAMVLGFLSVRFLPLALSVMGWLLLAFAAQGVSENAIDSSDTRGLPPLVIYVVGLCVLGGVSIVCVSLYALLHRWVAAVRGVPCNVMLYALLNIPLLLAGLGGGLAAWAYAADSVLGLMSASAYGLSLISMLCAGRCWMRTDRHGAG
;
A
#
# COMPACT_ATOMS: atom_id res chain seq x y z
N MET A 1 20.52 17.26 6.32
CA MET A 1 20.49 15.78 6.43
C MET A 1 19.19 15.25 7.05
N ALA A 2 18.69 15.82 8.15
CA ALA A 2 17.43 15.41 8.79
C ALA A 2 16.17 15.50 7.89
N MET A 3 16.09 16.51 7.01
CA MET A 3 14.99 16.64 6.04
C MET A 3 14.95 15.51 5.01
N VAL A 4 16.10 15.01 4.55
CA VAL A 4 16.18 13.93 3.54
C VAL A 4 15.75 12.60 4.15
N LEU A 5 16.13 12.34 5.42
CA LEU A 5 15.68 11.17 6.17
C LEU A 5 14.16 11.19 6.44
N GLY A 6 13.59 12.34 6.82
CA GLY A 6 12.14 12.49 7.02
C GLY A 6 11.34 12.30 5.73
N PHE A 7 11.89 12.69 4.59
CA PHE A 7 11.22 12.60 3.30
C PHE A 7 11.26 11.19 2.69
N LEU A 8 12.34 10.43 2.94
CA LEU A 8 12.37 9.00 2.64
C LEU A 8 11.42 8.24 3.58
N SER A 9 11.50 8.44 4.89
CA SER A 9 10.73 7.67 5.86
C SER A 9 9.21 7.81 5.68
N VAL A 10 8.71 9.01 5.33
CA VAL A 10 7.29 9.25 5.05
C VAL A 10 6.80 8.52 3.78
N ARG A 11 7.68 8.23 2.82
CA ARG A 11 7.33 7.55 1.56
C ARG A 11 7.46 6.03 1.61
N PHE A 12 8.38 5.53 2.43
CA PHE A 12 8.53 4.08 2.66
C PHE A 12 7.55 3.54 3.70
N LEU A 13 7.07 4.39 4.62
CA LEU A 13 6.08 4.00 5.63
C LEU A 13 4.79 3.39 5.06
N PRO A 14 4.08 4.00 4.07
CA PRO A 14 2.85 3.40 3.54
C PRO A 14 3.12 2.05 2.87
N LEU A 15 4.24 1.92 2.16
CA LEU A 15 4.66 0.66 1.57
C LEU A 15 4.93 -0.41 2.64
N ALA A 16 5.68 -0.07 3.69
CA ALA A 16 5.98 -1.00 4.79
C ALA A 16 4.70 -1.45 5.52
N LEU A 17 3.76 -0.53 5.76
CA LEU A 17 2.46 -0.84 6.36
C LEU A 17 1.61 -1.73 5.46
N SER A 18 1.63 -1.50 4.14
CA SER A 18 0.93 -2.35 3.17
C SER A 18 1.50 -3.78 3.13
N VAL A 19 2.83 -3.92 3.16
CA VAL A 19 3.52 -5.22 3.25
C VAL A 19 3.20 -5.93 4.57
N MET A 20 3.20 -5.19 5.69
CA MET A 20 2.81 -5.76 6.99
C MET A 20 1.35 -6.23 6.99
N GLY A 21 0.44 -5.43 6.43
CA GLY A 21 -0.97 -5.81 6.26
C GLY A 21 -1.11 -7.09 5.44
N TRP A 22 -0.36 -7.20 4.36
CA TRP A 22 -0.33 -8.41 3.54
C TRP A 22 0.15 -9.65 4.32
N LEU A 23 1.25 -9.55 5.07
CA LEU A 23 1.76 -10.66 5.88
C LEU A 23 0.73 -11.08 6.94
N LEU A 24 0.12 -10.13 7.63
CA LEU A 24 -0.92 -10.39 8.63
C LEU A 24 -2.15 -11.08 8.01
N LEU A 25 -2.57 -10.64 6.82
CA LEU A 25 -3.68 -11.27 6.09
C LEU A 25 -3.34 -12.70 5.66
N ALA A 26 -2.11 -12.94 5.20
CA ALA A 26 -1.65 -14.27 4.82
C ALA A 26 -1.61 -15.22 6.03
N PHE A 27 -1.20 -14.74 7.22
CA PHE A 27 -1.29 -15.52 8.45
C PHE A 27 -2.72 -15.75 8.90
N ALA A 28 -3.60 -14.76 8.78
CA ALA A 28 -5.02 -14.94 9.07
C ALA A 28 -5.66 -16.00 8.14
N ALA A 29 -5.23 -16.06 6.88
CA ALA A 29 -5.72 -17.00 5.89
C ALA A 29 -5.41 -18.46 6.21
N GLN A 30 -4.33 -18.75 6.94
CA GLN A 30 -3.99 -20.12 7.35
C GLN A 30 -5.02 -20.73 8.32
N GLY A 31 -5.86 -19.90 8.95
CA GLY A 31 -6.93 -20.35 9.84
C GLY A 31 -8.31 -20.47 9.18
N VAL A 32 -8.45 -20.13 7.88
CA VAL A 32 -9.75 -20.11 7.19
C VAL A 32 -9.95 -21.40 6.41
N SER A 33 -11.11 -22.05 6.56
CA SER A 33 -11.42 -23.28 5.81
C SER A 33 -11.54 -23.00 4.31
N GLU A 34 -11.05 -23.92 3.49
CA GLU A 34 -11.10 -23.84 2.02
C GLU A 34 -12.54 -23.71 1.49
N ASN A 35 -13.47 -24.39 2.16
CA ASN A 35 -14.90 -24.28 1.94
C ASN A 35 -15.60 -24.04 3.29
N ALA A 36 -16.38 -22.96 3.37
CA ALA A 36 -17.09 -22.57 4.60
C ALA A 36 -18.32 -23.46 4.88
N ILE A 37 -18.80 -24.16 3.84
CA ILE A 37 -19.99 -25.02 3.91
C ILE A 37 -19.59 -26.47 4.20
N ASP A 38 -18.43 -26.92 3.69
CA ASP A 38 -17.88 -28.27 3.92
C ASP A 38 -16.38 -28.22 4.15
N SER A 39 -15.94 -28.33 5.41
CA SER A 39 -14.53 -28.28 5.80
C SER A 39 -13.70 -29.48 5.34
N SER A 40 -14.33 -30.54 4.84
CA SER A 40 -13.65 -31.72 4.29
C SER A 40 -13.34 -31.61 2.79
N ASP A 41 -14.00 -30.66 2.10
CA ASP A 41 -13.76 -30.40 0.69
C ASP A 41 -12.56 -29.47 0.52
N THR A 42 -11.47 -30.05 0.03
CA THR A 42 -10.20 -29.35 -0.26
C THR A 42 -10.02 -29.02 -1.74
N ARG A 43 -11.09 -29.14 -2.53
CA ARG A 43 -11.03 -28.92 -3.98
C ARG A 43 -11.23 -27.44 -4.29
N GLY A 44 -10.16 -26.67 -4.30
CA GLY A 44 -10.18 -25.28 -4.76
C GLY A 44 -9.06 -24.43 -4.15
N LEU A 45 -8.93 -23.19 -4.61
CA LEU A 45 -8.14 -22.18 -3.90
C LEU A 45 -9.11 -21.40 -3.00
N PRO A 46 -8.82 -21.22 -1.70
CA PRO A 46 -9.62 -20.34 -0.86
C PRO A 46 -9.69 -18.95 -1.52
N PRO A 47 -10.86 -18.29 -1.56
CA PRO A 47 -10.99 -16.96 -2.16
C PRO A 47 -9.96 -15.96 -1.60
N LEU A 48 -9.67 -16.07 -0.30
CA LEU A 48 -8.68 -15.26 0.39
C LEU A 48 -7.26 -15.43 -0.19
N VAL A 49 -6.89 -16.63 -0.65
CA VAL A 49 -5.57 -16.88 -1.28
C VAL A 49 -5.45 -16.14 -2.61
N ILE A 50 -6.52 -16.08 -3.40
CA ILE A 50 -6.55 -15.33 -4.67
C ILE A 50 -6.31 -13.83 -4.40
N TYR A 51 -6.94 -13.28 -3.37
CA TYR A 51 -6.70 -11.89 -2.95
C TYR A 51 -5.26 -11.69 -2.46
N VAL A 52 -4.71 -12.60 -1.66
CA VAL A 52 -3.32 -12.54 -1.18
C VAL A 52 -2.34 -12.51 -2.34
N VAL A 53 -2.53 -13.35 -3.36
CA VAL A 53 -1.67 -13.35 -4.57
C VAL A 53 -1.81 -12.03 -5.34
N GLY A 54 -3.02 -11.51 -5.51
CA GLY A 54 -3.25 -10.20 -6.14
C GLY A 54 -2.55 -9.06 -5.39
N LEU A 55 -2.57 -9.11 -4.05
CA LEU A 55 -1.89 -8.15 -3.18
C LEU A 55 -0.37 -8.25 -3.28
N CYS A 56 0.20 -9.45 -3.45
CA CYS A 56 1.63 -9.64 -3.74
C CYS A 56 2.03 -8.92 -5.03
N VAL A 57 1.26 -9.12 -6.11
CA VAL A 57 1.54 -8.50 -7.42
C VAL A 57 1.46 -6.98 -7.31
N LEU A 58 0.39 -6.45 -6.69
CA LEU A 58 0.23 -5.02 -6.48
C LEU A 58 1.34 -4.43 -5.59
N GLY A 59 1.76 -5.15 -4.54
CA GLY A 59 2.88 -4.77 -3.70
C GLY A 59 4.20 -4.70 -4.48
N GLY A 60 4.49 -5.72 -5.29
CA GLY A 60 5.66 -5.74 -6.17
C GLY A 60 5.67 -4.57 -7.16
N VAL A 61 4.54 -4.32 -7.83
CA VAL A 61 4.39 -3.17 -8.74
C VAL A 61 4.57 -1.84 -7.98
N SER A 62 4.04 -1.73 -6.76
CA SER A 62 4.19 -0.54 -5.92
C SER A 62 5.66 -0.24 -5.61
N ILE A 63 6.48 -1.26 -5.31
CA ILE A 63 7.92 -1.10 -5.08
C ILE A 63 8.58 -0.51 -6.32
N VAL A 64 8.30 -1.08 -7.50
CA VAL A 64 8.86 -0.60 -8.77
C VAL A 64 8.45 0.85 -9.03
N CYS A 65 7.17 1.20 -8.81
CA CYS A 65 6.67 2.56 -9.00
C CYS A 65 7.31 3.57 -8.03
N VAL A 66 7.53 3.21 -6.77
CA VAL A 66 8.21 4.07 -5.78
C VAL A 66 9.67 4.30 -6.18
N SER A 67 10.38 3.26 -6.62
CA SER A 67 11.75 3.39 -7.14
C SER A 67 11.79 4.26 -8.40
N LEU A 68 10.85 4.08 -9.32
CA LEU A 68 10.74 4.87 -10.54
C LEU A 68 10.46 6.34 -10.23
N TYR A 69 9.59 6.63 -9.26
CA TYR A 69 9.34 7.99 -8.79
C TYR A 69 10.61 8.63 -8.20
N ALA A 70 11.36 7.89 -7.38
CA ALA A 70 12.62 8.39 -6.81
C ALA A 70 13.64 8.77 -7.90
N LEU A 71 13.67 8.05 -9.02
CA LEU A 71 14.50 8.38 -10.17
C LEU A 71 13.96 9.58 -10.95
N LEU A 72 12.68 9.57 -11.29
CA LEU A 72 12.07 10.57 -12.18
C LEU A 72 11.81 11.92 -11.51
N HIS A 73 11.58 11.98 -10.20
CA HIS A 73 11.21 13.25 -9.55
C HIS A 73 12.27 14.33 -9.70
N ARG A 74 13.56 13.97 -9.74
CA ARG A 74 14.67 14.93 -9.92
C ARG A 74 14.63 15.55 -11.32
N TRP A 75 14.38 14.72 -12.33
CA TRP A 75 14.28 15.15 -13.73
C TRP A 75 13.03 15.99 -13.97
N VAL A 76 11.89 15.57 -13.44
CA VAL A 76 10.61 16.28 -13.62
C VAL A 76 10.59 17.60 -12.85
N ALA A 77 11.18 17.65 -11.64
CA ALA A 77 11.36 18.89 -10.89
C ALA A 77 12.23 19.91 -11.65
N ALA A 78 13.27 19.44 -12.35
CA ALA A 78 14.16 20.32 -13.11
C ALA A 78 13.51 20.91 -14.38
N VAL A 79 12.52 20.23 -14.98
CA VAL A 79 12.03 20.56 -16.33
C VAL A 79 10.57 21.03 -16.37
N ARG A 80 9.66 20.48 -15.55
CA ARG A 80 8.20 20.66 -15.73
C ARG A 80 7.45 21.24 -14.53
N GLY A 81 8.16 21.65 -13.48
CA GLY A 81 7.58 22.32 -12.31
C GLY A 81 6.66 21.45 -11.45
N VAL A 82 6.10 22.07 -10.40
CA VAL A 82 5.32 21.41 -9.34
C VAL A 82 4.11 20.58 -9.81
N PRO A 83 3.24 21.02 -10.75
CA PRO A 83 2.02 20.27 -11.07
C PRO A 83 2.31 18.91 -11.72
N CYS A 84 3.39 18.81 -12.50
CA CYS A 84 3.77 17.56 -13.16
C CYS A 84 4.27 16.52 -12.14
N ASN A 85 4.98 16.96 -11.08
CA ASN A 85 5.40 16.09 -9.99
C ASN A 85 4.22 15.55 -9.17
N VAL A 86 3.14 16.34 -8.99
CA VAL A 86 1.93 15.90 -8.27
C VAL A 86 1.23 14.79 -9.04
N MET A 87 1.09 14.97 -10.36
CA MET A 87 0.49 13.95 -11.22
C MET A 87 1.34 12.67 -11.24
N LEU A 88 2.67 12.81 -11.31
CA LEU A 88 3.60 11.67 -11.26
C LEU A 88 3.51 10.92 -9.93
N TYR A 89 3.44 11.64 -8.81
CA TYR A 89 3.24 11.04 -7.48
C TYR A 89 1.92 10.28 -7.42
N ALA A 90 0.81 10.88 -7.86
CA ALA A 90 -0.50 10.24 -7.85
C ALA A 90 -0.51 8.94 -8.68
N LEU A 91 0.00 8.99 -9.92
CA LEU A 91 0.05 7.85 -10.83
C LEU A 91 0.88 6.70 -10.27
N LEU A 92 2.06 6.98 -9.72
CA LEU A 92 2.96 5.95 -9.22
C LEU A 92 2.53 5.35 -7.87
N ASN A 93 1.55 5.96 -7.19
CA ASN A 93 0.95 5.41 -5.97
C ASN A 93 -0.40 4.70 -6.21
N ILE A 94 -0.93 4.66 -7.44
CA ILE A 94 -2.17 3.92 -7.75
C ILE A 94 -2.09 2.45 -7.31
N PRO A 95 -1.00 1.70 -7.60
CA PRO A 95 -0.91 0.29 -7.19
C PRO A 95 -1.00 0.12 -5.67
N LEU A 96 -0.40 1.04 -4.91
CA LEU A 96 -0.41 1.03 -3.46
C LEU A 96 -1.80 1.39 -2.90
N LEU A 97 -2.50 2.32 -3.55
CA LEU A 97 -3.89 2.65 -3.22
C LEU A 97 -4.82 1.46 -3.46
N LEU A 98 -4.66 0.77 -4.59
CA LEU A 98 -5.40 -0.46 -4.90
C LEU A 98 -5.08 -1.58 -3.89
N ALA A 99 -3.81 -1.75 -3.52
CA ALA A 99 -3.41 -2.72 -2.50
C ALA A 99 -4.02 -2.39 -1.13
N GLY A 100 -4.02 -1.12 -0.73
CA GLY A 100 -4.62 -0.67 0.53
C GLY A 100 -6.14 -0.89 0.58
N LEU A 101 -6.85 -0.50 -0.47
CA LEU A 101 -8.31 -0.68 -0.54
C LEU A 101 -8.68 -2.16 -0.66
N GLY A 102 -8.08 -2.88 -1.61
CA GLY A 102 -8.34 -4.29 -1.82
C GLY A 102 -7.96 -5.15 -0.61
N GLY A 103 -6.81 -4.86 0.01
CA GLY A 103 -6.33 -5.57 1.19
C GLY A 103 -7.18 -5.29 2.42
N GLY A 104 -7.57 -4.03 2.65
CA GLY A 104 -8.46 -3.66 3.74
C GLY A 104 -9.84 -4.31 3.60
N LEU A 105 -10.42 -4.30 2.39
CA LEU A 105 -11.70 -4.96 2.11
C LEU A 105 -11.61 -6.47 2.26
N ALA A 106 -10.54 -7.11 1.77
CA ALA A 106 -10.35 -8.55 1.92
C ALA A 106 -10.18 -8.96 3.39
N ALA A 107 -9.40 -8.19 4.17
CA ALA A 107 -9.25 -8.41 5.60
C ALA A 107 -10.58 -8.29 6.36
N TRP A 108 -11.38 -7.29 6.01
CA TRP A 108 -12.70 -7.10 6.60
C TRP A 108 -13.69 -8.20 6.21
N ALA A 109 -13.71 -8.60 4.94
CA ALA A 109 -14.67 -9.57 4.43
C ALA A 109 -14.40 -11.01 4.89
N TYR A 110 -13.12 -11.39 5.05
CA TYR A 110 -12.73 -12.78 5.27
C TYR A 110 -12.02 -13.06 6.59
N ALA A 111 -11.60 -12.02 7.33
CA ALA A 111 -10.79 -12.20 8.52
C ALA A 111 -11.18 -11.27 9.69
N ALA A 112 -12.33 -10.58 9.62
CA ALA A 112 -12.78 -9.66 10.68
C ALA A 112 -12.97 -10.34 12.05
N ASP A 113 -13.27 -11.63 12.07
CA ASP A 113 -13.47 -12.41 13.29
C ASP A 113 -12.14 -12.78 13.99
N SER A 114 -11.01 -12.50 13.35
CA SER A 114 -9.68 -12.82 13.85
C SER A 114 -8.89 -11.57 14.24
N VAL A 115 -8.11 -11.67 15.32
CA VAL A 115 -7.20 -10.59 15.75
C VAL A 115 -6.22 -10.21 14.62
N LEU A 116 -5.69 -11.21 13.90
CA LEU A 116 -4.77 -10.99 12.80
C LEU A 116 -5.42 -10.26 11.62
N GLY A 117 -6.67 -10.57 11.28
CA GLY A 117 -7.43 -9.86 10.25
C GLY A 117 -7.75 -8.42 10.63
N LEU A 118 -8.10 -8.15 11.89
CA LEU A 118 -8.27 -6.77 12.39
C LEU A 118 -6.96 -5.98 12.34
N MET A 119 -5.83 -6.61 12.74
CA MET A 119 -4.50 -6.01 12.61
C MET A 119 -4.13 -5.77 11.14
N SER A 120 -4.48 -6.69 10.23
CA SER A 120 -4.29 -6.50 8.79
C SER A 120 -5.11 -5.32 8.26
N ALA A 121 -6.39 -5.24 8.59
CA ALA A 121 -7.27 -4.17 8.12
C ALA A 121 -6.79 -2.80 8.61
N SER A 122 -6.39 -2.71 9.88
CA SER A 122 -5.80 -1.49 10.44
C SER A 122 -4.47 -1.13 9.77
N ALA A 123 -3.59 -2.08 9.47
CA ALA A 123 -2.34 -1.85 8.75
C ALA A 123 -2.59 -1.29 7.34
N TYR A 124 -3.55 -1.84 6.59
CA TYR A 124 -3.96 -1.30 5.29
C TYR A 124 -4.58 0.10 5.40
N GLY A 125 -5.41 0.35 6.42
CA GLY A 125 -5.96 1.68 6.69
C GLY A 125 -4.87 2.71 7.00
N LEU A 126 -3.92 2.37 7.87
CA LEU A 126 -2.78 3.22 8.20
C LEU A 126 -1.86 3.45 7.01
N SER A 127 -1.69 2.45 6.13
CA SER A 127 -0.99 2.61 4.85
C SER A 127 -1.66 3.69 3.98
N LEU A 128 -2.98 3.66 3.82
CA LEU A 128 -3.70 4.67 3.05
C LEU A 128 -3.60 6.06 3.68
N ILE A 129 -3.79 6.17 4.99
CA ILE A 129 -3.68 7.45 5.72
C ILE A 129 -2.28 8.04 5.57
N SER A 130 -1.24 7.22 5.79
CA SER A 130 0.15 7.67 5.66
C SER A 130 0.50 8.08 4.23
N MET A 131 -0.02 7.38 3.21
CA MET A 131 0.14 7.77 1.80
C MET A 131 -0.47 9.15 1.49
N LEU A 132 -1.67 9.44 2.04
CA LEU A 132 -2.33 10.73 1.89
C LEU A 132 -1.57 11.84 2.62
N CYS A 133 -1.11 11.57 3.85
CA CYS A 133 -0.28 12.50 4.61
C CYS A 133 1.05 12.79 3.90
N ALA A 134 1.68 11.79 3.30
CA ALA A 134 2.90 11.92 2.51
C ALA A 134 2.70 12.85 1.31
N GLY A 135 1.60 12.68 0.57
CA GLY A 135 1.24 13.56 -0.55
C GLY A 135 1.02 15.00 -0.10
N ARG A 136 0.33 15.21 1.04
CA ARG A 136 0.05 16.55 1.59
C ARG A 136 1.30 17.27 2.12
N CYS A 137 2.17 16.57 2.85
CA CYS A 137 3.44 17.13 3.33
C CYS A 137 4.31 17.58 2.17
N TRP A 138 4.35 16.78 1.11
CA TRP A 138 5.12 17.09 -0.08
C TRP A 138 4.58 18.32 -0.83
N MET A 139 3.27 18.41 -1.06
CA MET A 139 2.67 19.60 -1.67
C MET A 139 2.91 20.90 -0.88
N ARG A 140 3.08 20.81 0.44
CA ARG A 140 3.35 21.96 1.30
C ARG A 140 4.81 22.43 1.22
N THR A 141 5.76 21.51 1.02
CA THR A 141 7.18 21.85 0.92
C THR A 141 7.53 22.50 -0.42
N ASP A 142 6.93 22.05 -1.52
CA ASP A 142 7.14 22.66 -2.84
C ASP A 142 6.58 24.09 -2.96
N ARG A 143 5.56 24.46 -2.17
CA ARG A 143 5.01 25.84 -2.18
C ARG A 143 5.88 26.88 -1.47
N HIS A 144 6.71 26.46 -0.52
CA HIS A 144 7.56 27.39 0.25
C HIS A 144 8.97 27.56 -0.32
N GLY A 145 9.38 26.72 -1.29
CA GLY A 145 10.68 26.81 -1.96
C GLY A 145 10.69 27.61 -3.27
N ALA A 146 9.56 28.21 -3.66
CA ALA A 146 9.39 28.96 -4.90
C ALA A 146 9.47 30.50 -4.72
N GLY A 147 10.04 30.96 -3.60
CA GLY A 147 10.27 32.38 -3.30
C GLY A 147 11.70 32.78 -3.58
#